data_AF-A0A966YCN5-F1
#
_entry.id   AF-A0A966YCN5-F1
#
_cell.length_a   1.000
_cell.length_b   1.000
_cell.length_c   1.000
_cell.angle_alpha   90.00
_cell.angle_beta   90.00
_cell.angle_gamma   90.00
#
_symmetry.space_group_name_H-M   'P 1'
#
loop_
_entity.id
_entity.type
_entity.pdbx_description
1 polymer ?
#
loop_
_entity_poly.entity_id
_entity_poly.type
_entity_poly.pdbx_seq_one_letter_code
_entity_poly.pdbx_strand_id
1 'polypeptide(L)'
;MEWFIDRYTPCVDRMDIADATELALRRGKRRKNDPNDALDIASRLARGECPLGYIADPQLMQLRKLGRHWRQLSRSLAKAKQSMKSMLNAANIRGPQFDGLRAHRWFLSFGGLLQPVQRLAFGNYLDQILLGSGLRRWQNSPLRPVLSHVFRPFTRRTSRQLALKREQKPTVRLLPTGVMLAKVRLKCH
;
A
#
# COMPACT_ATOMS: atom_id res chain seq x y z
N MET A 1 -1.47 -6.53 12.16
CA MET A 1 0.00 -6.53 12.36
C MET A 1 0.28 -5.84 13.67
N GLU A 2 -0.19 -4.60 13.86
CA GLU A 2 -0.13 -3.94 15.18
C GLU A 2 -0.92 -4.67 16.24
N TRP A 3 -2.18 -5.04 15.95
CA TRP A 3 -2.96 -5.89 16.87
C TRP A 3 -2.22 -7.16 17.31
N PHE A 4 -1.33 -7.70 16.47
CA PHE A 4 -0.56 -8.90 16.77
C PHE A 4 0.62 -8.54 17.67
N ILE A 5 1.33 -7.45 17.35
CA ILE A 5 2.40 -6.91 18.19
C ILE A 5 1.84 -6.57 19.56
N ASP A 6 0.80 -5.75 19.64
CA ASP A 6 0.22 -5.26 20.89
C ASP A 6 -0.31 -6.40 21.77
N ARG A 7 -0.93 -7.42 21.16
CA ARG A 7 -1.50 -8.56 21.89
C ARG A 7 -0.45 -9.50 22.47
N TYR A 8 0.67 -9.69 21.78
CA TYR A 8 1.62 -10.74 22.12
C TYR A 8 2.95 -10.24 22.67
N THR A 9 3.25 -8.94 22.56
CA THR A 9 4.43 -8.32 23.19
C THR A 9 4.48 -8.59 24.71
N PRO A 10 3.37 -8.54 25.48
CA PRO A 10 3.43 -8.84 26.92
C PRO A 10 3.70 -10.33 27.22
N CYS A 11 3.56 -11.21 26.23
CA CYS A 11 3.67 -12.65 26.40
C CYS A 11 5.05 -13.21 25.99
N VAL A 12 5.96 -12.36 25.50
CA VAL A 12 7.26 -12.79 24.98
C VAL A 12 8.34 -11.80 25.38
N ASP A 13 9.52 -12.30 25.75
CA ASP A 13 10.67 -11.45 26.10
C ASP A 13 11.20 -10.67 24.90
N ARG A 14 11.03 -11.24 23.71
CA ARG A 14 11.48 -10.67 22.44
C ARG A 14 10.59 -11.13 21.30
N MET A 15 10.24 -10.18 20.44
CA MET A 15 9.49 -10.44 19.21
C MET A 15 10.34 -10.06 18.01
N ASP A 16 10.54 -11.00 17.10
CA ASP A 16 11.30 -10.79 15.87
C ASP A 16 10.40 -11.05 14.65
N ILE A 17 10.63 -10.30 13.57
CA ILE A 17 10.00 -10.53 12.27
C ILE A 17 11.06 -11.14 11.37
N ALA A 18 10.73 -12.17 10.60
CA ALA A 18 11.67 -12.69 9.62
C ALA A 18 11.70 -11.80 8.36
N ASP A 19 12.90 -11.59 7.77
CA ASP A 19 13.03 -10.88 6.50
C ASP A 19 12.41 -11.73 5.37
N ALA A 20 11.25 -11.30 4.91
CA ALA A 20 10.50 -11.99 3.87
C ALA A 20 11.22 -12.00 2.51
N THR A 21 12.06 -11.00 2.21
CA THR A 21 12.81 -10.90 0.95
C THR A 21 13.93 -11.92 0.96
N GLU A 22 14.71 -11.94 2.03
CA GLU A 22 15.84 -12.85 2.14
C GLU A 22 15.38 -14.31 2.28
N LEU A 23 14.30 -14.57 3.05
CA LEU A 23 13.66 -15.89 3.06
C LEU A 23 13.15 -16.31 1.68
N ALA A 24 12.58 -15.39 0.89
CA ALA A 24 12.12 -15.71 -0.45
C ALA A 24 13.27 -16.07 -1.39
N LEU A 25 14.42 -15.38 -1.26
CA LEU A 25 15.65 -15.70 -2.00
C LEU A 25 16.18 -17.08 -1.60
N ARG A 26 16.29 -17.35 -0.30
CA ARG A 26 16.83 -18.61 0.25
C ARG A 26 15.92 -19.84 0.02
N ARG A 27 14.62 -19.63 -0.17
CA ARG A 27 13.66 -20.71 -0.51
C ARG A 27 13.85 -21.23 -1.94
N GLY A 28 14.40 -20.42 -2.84
CA GLY A 28 14.49 -20.75 -4.27
C GLY A 28 13.13 -20.81 -5.00
N LYS A 29 13.14 -21.35 -6.22
CA LYS A 29 11.96 -21.50 -7.09
C LYS A 29 11.07 -22.67 -6.65
N ARG A 30 10.46 -22.56 -5.46
CA ARG A 30 9.45 -23.50 -4.97
C ARG A 30 8.06 -22.87 -4.96
N ARG A 31 7.03 -23.66 -5.29
CA ARG A 31 5.63 -23.23 -5.10
C ARG A 31 5.36 -23.00 -3.62
N LYS A 32 4.70 -21.89 -3.30
CA LYS A 32 4.30 -21.55 -1.93
C LYS A 32 3.42 -22.66 -1.34
N ASN A 33 3.82 -23.20 -0.20
CA ASN A 33 3.06 -24.18 0.56
C ASN A 33 3.21 -23.80 2.04
N ASP A 34 2.11 -23.37 2.67
CA ASP A 34 2.13 -22.73 3.99
C ASP A 34 2.68 -23.63 5.11
N PRO A 35 2.28 -24.93 5.23
CA PRO A 35 2.92 -25.88 6.13
C PRO A 35 4.44 -25.99 5.96
N ASN A 36 4.90 -26.23 4.72
CA ASN A 36 6.33 -26.42 4.46
C ASN A 36 7.12 -25.13 4.67
N ASP A 37 6.54 -23.98 4.32
CA ASP A 37 7.19 -22.69 4.59
C ASP A 37 7.27 -22.42 6.11
N ALA A 38 6.26 -22.81 6.89
CA ALA A 38 6.29 -22.64 8.34
C ALA A 38 7.34 -23.55 8.98
N LEU A 39 7.47 -24.79 8.50
CA LEU A 39 8.49 -25.73 8.94
C LEU A 39 9.90 -25.26 8.57
N ASP A 40 10.10 -24.74 7.36
CA ASP A 40 11.38 -24.16 6.90
C ASP A 40 11.78 -22.96 7.78
N ILE A 41 10.85 -22.05 8.05
CA ILE A 41 11.11 -20.90 8.92
C ILE A 41 11.42 -21.35 10.36
N ALA A 42 10.65 -22.30 10.92
CA ALA A 42 10.89 -22.82 12.26
C ALA A 42 12.26 -23.52 12.37
N SER A 43 12.63 -24.32 11.36
CA SER A 43 13.91 -25.02 11.31
C SER A 43 15.08 -24.04 11.24
N ARG A 44 14.96 -22.98 10.43
CA ARG A 44 15.98 -21.93 10.33
C ARG A 44 16.11 -21.13 11.63
N LEU A 45 14.98 -20.83 12.29
CA LEU A 45 15.04 -20.12 13.56
C LEU A 45 15.70 -20.98 14.65
N ALA A 46 15.36 -22.27 14.73
CA ALA A 46 15.98 -23.19 15.67
C ALA A 46 17.51 -23.31 15.47
N ARG A 47 18.00 -23.11 14.24
CA ARG A 47 19.43 -23.10 13.90
C ARG A 47 20.10 -21.73 14.04
N GLY A 48 19.36 -20.67 14.38
CA GLY A 48 19.88 -19.30 14.38
C GLY A 48 20.18 -18.73 12.98
N GLU A 49 19.73 -19.39 11.92
CA GLU A 49 19.98 -19.01 10.51
C GLU A 49 18.84 -18.19 9.89
N CYS A 50 17.77 -17.93 10.64
CA CYS A 50 16.64 -17.17 10.13
C CYS A 50 17.04 -15.71 9.95
N PRO A 51 16.99 -15.16 8.73
CA PRO A 51 17.25 -13.74 8.54
C PRO A 51 16.16 -12.94 9.26
N LEU A 52 16.59 -12.09 10.19
CA LEU A 52 15.69 -11.27 10.98
C LEU A 52 15.53 -9.91 10.30
N GLY A 53 14.29 -9.52 10.11
CA GLY A 53 13.89 -8.20 9.65
C GLY A 53 13.79 -7.22 10.81
N TYR A 54 14.08 -5.97 10.52
CA TYR A 54 13.98 -4.88 11.48
C TYR A 54 12.52 -4.55 11.83
N ILE A 55 12.16 -4.68 13.11
CA ILE A 55 10.93 -4.10 13.66
C ILE A 55 11.21 -2.62 13.92
N ALA A 56 10.47 -1.76 13.23
CA ALA A 56 10.56 -0.32 13.46
C ALA A 56 10.04 0.03 14.84
N ASP A 57 10.67 1.01 15.50
CA ASP A 57 10.15 1.62 16.70
C ASP A 57 8.76 2.25 16.46
N PRO A 58 7.97 2.50 17.52
CA PRO A 58 6.62 3.02 17.38
C PRO A 58 6.54 4.29 16.52
N GLN A 59 7.52 5.20 16.64
CA GLN A 59 7.51 6.46 15.89
C GLN A 59 7.73 6.20 14.39
N LEU A 60 8.73 5.39 14.04
CA LEU A 60 8.94 4.98 12.64
C LEU A 60 7.77 4.15 12.09
N MET A 61 7.08 3.34 12.90
CA MET A 61 5.88 2.62 12.48
C MET A 61 4.75 3.57 12.10
N GLN A 62 4.50 4.62 12.89
CA GLN A 62 3.50 5.65 12.57
C GLN A 62 3.87 6.39 11.28
N LEU A 63 5.13 6.77 11.09
CA LEU A 63 5.61 7.38 9.85
C LEU A 63 5.38 6.48 8.62
N ARG A 64 5.66 5.18 8.74
CA ARG A 64 5.38 4.20 7.67
C ARG A 64 3.89 4.08 7.36
N LYS A 65 3.00 4.19 8.35
CA LYS A 65 1.54 4.22 8.10
C LYS A 65 1.11 5.45 7.32
N LEU A 66 1.54 6.64 7.76
CA LEU A 66 1.26 7.89 7.08
C LEU A 66 1.70 7.79 5.62
N GLY A 67 2.90 7.25 5.42
CA GLY A 67 3.43 6.96 4.12
C GLY A 67 2.60 6.01 3.23
N ARG A 68 2.14 4.89 3.79
CA ARG A 68 1.23 3.96 3.10
C ARG A 68 -0.10 4.61 2.75
N HIS A 69 -0.67 5.36 3.69
CA HIS A 69 -1.91 6.10 3.49
C HIS A 69 -1.75 7.13 2.36
N TRP A 70 -0.67 7.91 2.38
CA TRP A 70 -0.34 8.86 1.33
C TRP A 70 -0.23 8.20 -0.06
N ARG A 71 0.45 7.04 -0.13
CA ARG A 71 0.56 6.28 -1.39
C ARG A 71 -0.80 5.76 -1.87
N GLN A 72 -1.65 5.32 -0.95
CA GLN A 72 -3.02 4.89 -1.27
C GLN A 72 -3.86 6.04 -1.81
N LEU A 73 -3.81 7.21 -1.18
CA LEU A 73 -4.50 8.41 -1.65
C LEU A 73 -4.01 8.83 -3.04
N SER A 74 -2.69 8.83 -3.25
CA SER A 74 -2.09 9.14 -4.55
C SER A 74 -2.57 8.20 -5.65
N ARG A 75 -2.64 6.89 -5.36
CA ARG A 75 -3.17 5.88 -6.28
C ARG A 75 -4.66 6.08 -6.55
N SER A 76 -5.46 6.38 -5.51
CA SER A 76 -6.89 6.66 -5.66
C SER A 76 -7.12 7.85 -6.59
N LEU A 77 -6.36 8.92 -6.39
CA LEU A 77 -6.45 10.14 -7.20
C LEU A 77 -6.04 9.88 -8.65
N ALA A 78 -4.97 9.10 -8.88
CA ALA A 78 -4.58 8.70 -10.23
C ALA A 78 -5.67 7.86 -10.92
N LYS A 79 -6.31 6.94 -10.18
CA LYS A 79 -7.41 6.11 -10.69
C LYS A 79 -8.64 6.94 -11.03
N ALA A 80 -9.00 7.92 -10.19
CA ALA A 80 -10.09 8.85 -10.47
C ALA A 80 -9.85 9.62 -11.78
N LYS A 81 -8.66 10.21 -11.95
CA LYS A 81 -8.26 10.90 -13.18
C LYS A 81 -8.32 10.00 -14.41
N GLN A 82 -7.80 8.78 -14.30
CA GLN A 82 -7.83 7.83 -15.40
C GLN A 82 -9.27 7.43 -15.77
N SER A 83 -10.15 7.29 -14.78
CA SER A 83 -11.57 6.97 -15.00
C SER A 83 -12.28 8.12 -15.71
N MET A 84 -12.05 9.37 -15.28
CA MET A 84 -12.56 10.57 -15.96
C MET A 84 -12.08 10.66 -17.40
N LYS A 85 -10.78 10.44 -17.65
CA LYS A 85 -10.21 10.40 -19.01
C LYS A 85 -10.88 9.33 -19.87
N SER A 86 -11.08 8.13 -19.31
CA SER A 86 -11.74 7.03 -20.01
C SER A 86 -13.18 7.38 -20.41
N MET A 87 -13.94 8.05 -19.54
CA MET A 87 -15.31 8.47 -19.85
C MET A 87 -15.34 9.51 -20.98
N LEU A 88 -14.44 10.49 -20.96
CA LEU A 88 -14.35 11.51 -22.02
C LEU A 88 -13.92 10.90 -23.35
N ASN A 89 -12.95 9.98 -23.33
CA ASN A 89 -12.55 9.25 -24.51
C ASN A 89 -13.69 8.41 -25.09
N ALA A 90 -14.46 7.72 -24.24
CA ALA A 90 -15.60 6.91 -24.67
C ALA A 90 -16.72 7.77 -25.30
N ALA A 91 -16.89 9.00 -24.83
CA ALA A 91 -17.81 9.97 -25.41
C ALA A 91 -17.23 10.76 -26.59
N ASN A 92 -15.97 10.51 -26.98
CA ASN A 92 -15.22 11.29 -27.98
C ASN A 92 -15.17 12.81 -27.69
N ILE A 93 -15.10 13.18 -26.40
CA ILE A 93 -15.07 14.57 -25.94
C ILE A 93 -13.64 14.96 -25.55
N ARG A 94 -13.19 16.15 -25.98
CA ARG A 94 -11.92 16.72 -25.51
C ARG A 94 -12.04 17.17 -24.06
N GLY A 95 -11.26 16.54 -23.19
CA GLY A 95 -11.29 16.80 -21.76
C GLY A 95 -10.39 17.93 -21.27
N PRO A 96 -10.63 18.41 -20.03
CA PRO A 96 -9.77 19.39 -19.37
C PRO A 96 -8.48 18.74 -18.85
N GLN A 97 -7.56 19.57 -18.39
CA GLN A 97 -6.56 19.09 -17.44
C GLN A 97 -7.26 18.70 -16.13
N PHE A 98 -7.01 17.49 -15.64
CA PHE A 98 -7.59 16.99 -14.38
C PHE A 98 -6.91 17.60 -13.14
N ASP A 99 -6.78 18.91 -13.12
CA ASP A 99 -6.51 19.67 -11.91
C ASP A 99 -7.85 20.05 -11.28
N GLY A 100 -7.96 20.00 -9.94
CA GLY A 100 -9.26 20.03 -9.24
C GLY A 100 -10.15 21.19 -9.70
N LEU A 101 -9.61 22.42 -9.69
CA LEU A 101 -10.33 23.63 -10.10
C LEU A 101 -10.64 23.66 -11.61
N ARG A 102 -9.71 23.23 -12.45
CA ARG A 102 -9.89 23.24 -13.92
C ARG A 102 -10.92 22.20 -14.37
N ALA A 103 -10.87 21.01 -13.79
CA ALA A 103 -11.85 19.96 -14.02
C ALA A 103 -13.25 20.37 -13.52
N HIS A 104 -13.33 21.07 -12.39
CA HIS A 104 -14.60 21.56 -11.86
C HIS A 104 -15.23 22.63 -12.76
N ARG A 105 -14.45 23.64 -13.18
CA ARG A 105 -14.93 24.65 -14.14
C ARG A 105 -15.41 24.02 -15.44
N TRP A 106 -14.63 23.09 -15.99
CA TRP A 106 -15.02 22.36 -17.20
C TRP A 106 -16.32 21.58 -17.01
N PHE A 107 -16.50 20.91 -15.87
CA PHE A 107 -17.70 20.14 -15.58
C PHE A 107 -18.96 21.02 -15.49
N LEU A 108 -18.85 22.22 -14.93
CA LEU A 108 -19.96 23.18 -14.89
C LEU A 108 -20.34 23.66 -16.29
N SER A 109 -19.37 23.93 -17.16
CA SER A 109 -19.62 24.46 -18.51
C SER A 109 -20.03 23.38 -19.52
N PHE A 110 -19.45 22.18 -19.44
CA PHE A 110 -19.55 21.15 -20.48
C PHE A 110 -20.08 19.80 -19.96
N GLY A 111 -20.46 19.71 -18.68
CA GLY A 111 -20.93 18.47 -18.07
C GLY A 111 -22.23 17.93 -18.69
N GLY A 112 -23.02 18.78 -19.36
CA GLY A 112 -24.20 18.37 -20.12
C GLY A 112 -23.90 17.52 -21.36
N LEU A 113 -22.66 17.51 -21.84
CA LEU A 113 -22.23 16.66 -22.97
C LEU A 113 -22.10 15.18 -22.59
N LEU A 114 -22.04 14.87 -21.28
CA LEU A 114 -21.97 13.51 -20.78
C LEU A 114 -23.36 12.93 -20.57
N GLN A 115 -23.48 11.61 -20.79
CA GLN A 115 -24.70 10.89 -20.42
C GLN A 115 -24.98 11.03 -18.91
N PRO A 116 -26.25 11.01 -18.46
CA PRO A 116 -26.59 11.27 -17.06
C PRO A 116 -25.79 10.43 -16.05
N VAL A 117 -25.60 9.14 -16.33
CA VAL A 117 -24.82 8.21 -15.50
C VAL A 117 -23.34 8.59 -15.49
N GLN A 118 -22.78 8.94 -16.64
CA GLN A 118 -21.38 9.38 -16.75
C GLN A 118 -21.17 10.71 -16.03
N ARG A 119 -22.14 11.63 -16.12
CA ARG A 119 -22.11 12.93 -15.44
C ARG A 119 -22.06 12.75 -13.92
N LEU A 120 -22.90 11.87 -13.36
CA LEU A 120 -22.90 11.53 -11.94
C LEU A 120 -21.57 10.89 -11.51
N ALA A 121 -21.09 9.90 -12.27
CA ALA A 121 -19.80 9.25 -11.99
C ALA A 121 -18.63 10.25 -12.07
N PHE A 122 -18.64 11.16 -13.05
CA PHE A 122 -17.65 12.20 -13.21
C PHE A 122 -17.65 13.18 -12.02
N GLY A 123 -18.83 13.56 -11.53
CA GLY A 123 -19.00 14.34 -10.30
C GLY A 123 -18.35 13.65 -9.09
N ASN A 124 -18.63 12.37 -8.87
CA ASN A 124 -18.04 11.61 -7.76
C ASN A 124 -16.50 11.57 -7.82
N TYR A 125 -15.92 11.41 -9.01
CA TYR A 125 -14.46 11.45 -9.17
C TYR A 125 -13.88 12.85 -8.99
N LEU A 126 -14.63 13.88 -9.39
CA LEU A 126 -14.25 15.27 -9.20
C LEU A 126 -14.18 15.62 -7.71
N ASP A 127 -15.17 15.17 -6.93
CA ASP A 127 -15.18 15.35 -5.47
C ASP A 127 -13.97 14.67 -4.82
N GLN A 128 -13.65 13.45 -5.24
CA GLN A 128 -12.44 12.74 -4.79
C GLN A 128 -11.16 13.53 -5.11
N ILE A 129 -11.07 14.16 -6.28
CA ILE A 129 -9.93 14.99 -6.66
C ILE A 129 -9.88 16.27 -5.83
N LEU A 130 -11.02 16.95 -5.62
CA LEU A 130 -11.09 18.19 -4.85
C LEU A 130 -10.66 17.94 -3.40
N LEU A 131 -11.22 16.92 -2.75
CA LEU A 131 -10.84 16.49 -1.40
C LEU A 131 -9.35 16.09 -1.33
N GLY A 132 -8.86 15.33 -2.31
CA GLY A 132 -7.45 14.90 -2.35
C GLY A 132 -6.45 16.01 -2.72
N SER A 133 -6.89 17.05 -3.43
CA SER A 133 -6.03 18.16 -3.87
C SER A 133 -5.73 19.17 -2.76
N GLY A 134 -6.63 19.34 -1.79
CA GLY A 134 -6.35 20.10 -0.56
C GLY A 134 -5.19 19.49 0.25
N LEU A 135 -5.03 18.17 0.19
CA LEU A 135 -3.94 17.45 0.85
C LEU A 135 -2.56 17.70 0.22
N ARG A 136 -2.50 18.08 -1.07
CA ARG A 136 -1.24 18.46 -1.73
C ARG A 136 -0.66 19.78 -1.20
N ARG A 137 -1.48 20.63 -0.58
CA ARG A 137 -1.04 21.88 0.06
C ARG A 137 -0.13 21.58 1.27
N TRP A 138 -0.38 20.49 2.00
CA TRP A 138 0.49 19.98 3.06
C TRP A 138 1.85 19.45 2.55
N GLN A 139 1.92 19.07 1.27
CA GLN A 139 3.16 18.57 0.65
C GLN A 139 4.17 19.71 0.36
N ASN A 140 3.74 20.97 0.47
CA ASN A 140 4.57 22.17 0.38
C ASN A 140 4.86 22.78 1.76
N SER A 141 4.53 22.08 2.85
CA SER A 141 4.90 22.49 4.21
C SER A 141 6.41 22.32 4.44
N PRO A 142 7.03 23.12 5.33
CA PRO A 142 8.48 23.11 5.59
C PRO A 142 9.04 21.78 6.11
N LEU A 143 8.21 20.80 6.47
CA LEU A 143 8.60 19.45 6.90
C LEU A 143 9.03 18.50 5.76
N ARG A 144 9.03 18.99 4.52
CA ARG A 144 9.37 18.23 3.30
C ARG A 144 10.74 17.51 3.31
N PRO A 145 11.83 18.05 3.89
CA PRO A 145 13.15 17.40 3.84
C PRO A 145 13.20 16.05 4.58
N VAL A 146 12.38 15.89 5.63
CA VAL A 146 12.35 14.66 6.45
C VAL A 146 11.62 13.53 5.70
N LEU A 147 10.62 13.87 4.89
CA LEU A 147 9.78 12.89 4.18
C LEU A 147 10.31 12.52 2.80
N SER A 148 11.11 13.37 2.13
CA SER A 148 11.65 13.10 0.78
C SER A 148 12.66 11.94 0.74
N HIS A 149 13.41 11.70 1.82
CA HIS A 149 14.31 10.55 1.94
C HIS A 149 13.55 9.23 2.18
N VAL A 150 12.36 9.30 2.77
CA VAL A 150 11.46 8.13 2.98
C VAL A 150 10.55 7.90 1.77
N PHE A 151 10.22 8.96 1.03
CA PHE A 151 9.29 8.97 -0.10
C PHE A 151 9.96 9.48 -1.38
N ARG A 152 10.80 8.65 -2.01
CA ARG A 152 11.19 8.89 -3.40
C ARG A 152 9.95 8.76 -4.32
N PRO A 153 9.72 9.72 -5.24
CA PRO A 153 8.68 9.59 -6.25
C PRO A 153 9.02 8.42 -7.17
N PHE A 154 8.13 7.43 -7.19
CA PHE A 154 8.22 6.29 -8.10
C PHE A 154 7.81 6.74 -9.51
N THR A 155 8.72 7.44 -10.20
CA THR A 155 8.64 7.62 -11.65
C THR A 155 9.53 6.58 -12.31
N ARG A 156 8.92 5.77 -13.19
CA ARG A 156 9.49 4.73 -14.07
C ARG A 156 9.78 3.37 -13.42
N ARG A 157 8.85 2.42 -13.58
CA ARG A 157 8.97 1.24 -14.48
C ARG A 157 7.95 0.15 -14.12
N THR A 158 7.40 -0.42 -15.20
CA THR A 158 6.88 -1.78 -15.37
C THR A 158 5.64 -2.17 -14.57
N SER A 159 4.51 -1.76 -15.13
CA SER A 159 3.35 -2.62 -15.31
C SER A 159 3.76 -4.00 -15.83
N ARG A 160 3.50 -5.06 -15.07
CA ARG A 160 3.03 -6.36 -15.58
C ARG A 160 2.63 -7.26 -14.40
N GLN A 161 1.47 -7.88 -14.57
CA GLN A 161 0.89 -8.96 -13.76
C GLN A 161 0.10 -8.56 -12.50
N LEU A 162 -1.16 -8.19 -12.76
CA LEU A 162 -2.28 -8.53 -11.88
C LEU A 162 -2.48 -10.05 -11.91
N ALA A 163 -2.48 -10.70 -10.75
CA ALA A 163 -3.15 -11.98 -10.57
C ALA A 163 -3.61 -12.14 -9.12
N LEU A 164 -4.88 -12.51 -8.98
CA LEU A 164 -5.64 -12.73 -7.75
C LEU A 164 -4.87 -13.52 -6.68
N LYS A 165 -5.07 -13.19 -5.39
CA LYS A 165 -5.25 -14.23 -4.35
C LYS A 165 -5.71 -13.68 -2.98
N ARG A 166 -6.66 -14.45 -2.43
CA ARG A 166 -7.41 -14.34 -1.17
C ARG A 166 -6.57 -13.95 0.05
N GLU A 167 -7.20 -13.25 0.98
CA GLU A 167 -6.70 -13.03 2.34
C GLU A 167 -6.40 -14.36 3.02
N GLN A 168 -5.17 -14.54 3.50
CA GLN A 168 -4.79 -15.66 4.36
C GLN A 168 -4.54 -15.12 5.77
N LYS A 169 -5.18 -15.77 6.75
CA LYS A 169 -5.02 -15.53 8.18
C LYS A 169 -3.56 -15.80 8.61
N PRO A 170 -2.99 -15.04 9.55
CA PRO A 170 -1.66 -15.31 10.06
C PRO A 170 -1.61 -16.68 10.77
N THR A 171 -0.62 -17.50 10.43
CA THR A 171 -0.30 -18.72 11.17
C THR A 171 0.71 -18.38 12.25
N VAL A 172 0.38 -18.71 13.50
CA VAL A 172 1.19 -18.43 14.69
C VAL A 172 1.57 -19.77 15.31
N ARG A 173 2.84 -19.94 15.68
CA ARG A 173 3.28 -21.05 16.54
C ARG A 173 4.15 -20.49 17.66
N LEU A 174 3.84 -20.90 18.88
CA LEU A 174 4.70 -20.76 20.05
C LEU A 174 5.79 -21.82 19.96
N LEU A 175 7.05 -21.40 20.07
CA LEU A 175 8.16 -22.34 20.20
C LEU A 175 8.41 -22.63 21.69
N PRO A 176 8.94 -23.82 22.03
CA PRO A 176 9.22 -24.22 23.41
C PRO A 176 10.25 -23.34 24.12
N THR A 177 10.94 -22.46 23.39
CA THR A 177 11.89 -21.46 23.92
C THR A 177 11.24 -20.14 24.34
N GLY A 178 9.90 -20.00 24.27
CA GLY A 178 9.21 -18.73 24.57
C GLY A 178 9.21 -17.72 23.41
N VAL A 179 9.83 -18.06 22.27
CA VAL A 179 9.90 -17.20 21.08
C VAL A 179 8.67 -17.42 20.19
N MET A 180 7.99 -16.33 19.81
CA MET A 180 6.83 -16.37 18.93
C MET A 180 7.18 -15.84 17.54
N LEU A 181 7.05 -16.71 16.52
CA LEU A 181 7.33 -16.37 15.13
C LEU A 181 6.02 -16.12 14.39
N ALA A 182 5.82 -14.88 13.96
CA ALA A 182 4.68 -14.50 13.15
C ALA A 182 5.09 -14.39 11.69
N LYS A 183 4.59 -15.30 10.85
CA LYS A 183 4.72 -15.15 9.40
C LYS A 183 3.70 -14.12 8.91
N VAL A 184 4.03 -12.84 9.02
CA VAL A 184 3.25 -11.76 8.43
C VAL A 184 3.77 -11.49 7.03
N ARG A 185 2.91 -11.68 6.02
CA ARG A 185 3.22 -11.21 4.66
C ARG A 185 3.13 -9.68 4.65
N LEU A 186 4.26 -9.00 4.85
CA LEU A 186 4.34 -7.57 4.57
C LEU A 186 4.13 -7.38 3.07
N LYS A 187 2.99 -6.76 2.70
CA LYS A 187 2.74 -6.32 1.33
C LYS A 187 3.74 -5.21 0.99
N CYS A 188 4.87 -5.55 0.39
CA CYS A 188 5.63 -4.60 -0.40
C CYS A 188 4.87 -4.39 -1.72
N HIS A 189 4.32 -3.19 -1.87
CA HIS A 189 3.49 -2.75 -3.00
C HIS A 189 4.23 -1.80 -3.93
#